data_AF-A0A3A0D388-F1
#
_entry.id   AF-A0A3A0D388-F1
#
_cell.length_a   1.000
_cell.length_b   1.000
_cell.length_c   1.000
_cell.angle_alpha   90.00
_cell.angle_beta   90.00
_cell.angle_gamma   90.00
#
_symmetry.space_group_name_H-M   'P 1'
#
loop_
_entity.id
_entity.type
_entity.pdbx_description
1 polymer ?
#
loop_
_entity_poly.entity_id
_entity_poly.type
_entity_poly.pdbx_seq_one_letter_code
_entity_poly.pdbx_strand_id
1 'polypeptide(L)'
;DNANLESNVGGLELNLQYKLRPYEKFRPYGKVGLGGFVQETEATQTTLTGGGIVWAVGADYRLFRFLSIGGEFFWKDFDYERLRLGENNEFTDLNDPIRGNSNGFMLNIIIH
;
A
#
# COMPACT_ATOMS: atom_id res chain seq x y z
N ASP A 1 10.43 29.84 -1.21
CA ASP A 1 10.68 28.68 -2.08
C ASP A 1 9.99 27.45 -1.54
N ASN A 2 8.74 27.23 -1.95
CA ASN A 2 8.00 26.01 -1.64
C ASN A 2 8.34 24.98 -2.73
N ALA A 3 9.50 24.35 -2.61
CA ALA A 3 9.78 23.15 -3.39
C ALA A 3 8.80 22.09 -2.91
N ASN A 4 7.84 21.72 -3.77
CA ASN A 4 7.04 20.52 -3.58
C ASN A 4 8.03 19.36 -3.44
N LEU A 5 8.18 18.84 -2.23
CA LEU A 5 8.93 17.63 -1.95
C LEU A 5 8.13 16.48 -2.54
N GLU A 6 8.38 16.17 -3.82
CA GLU A 6 7.80 15.01 -4.47
C GLU A 6 8.50 13.76 -3.92
N SER A 7 7.72 12.93 -3.23
CA SER A 7 8.15 11.61 -2.79
C SER A 7 7.35 10.57 -3.56
N ASN A 8 8.05 9.76 -4.33
CA ASN A 8 7.46 8.67 -5.10
C ASN A 8 7.47 7.41 -4.25
N VAL A 9 6.29 6.82 -4.04
CA VAL A 9 6.13 5.56 -3.30
C VAL A 9 5.62 4.49 -4.25
N GLY A 10 6.41 3.44 -4.44
CA GLY A 10 6.04 2.24 -5.20
C GLY A 10 6.10 1.00 -4.31
N GLY A 11 5.33 -0.03 -4.62
CA GLY A 11 5.37 -1.26 -3.84
C GLY A 11 4.51 -2.37 -4.42
N LEU A 12 4.70 -3.56 -3.86
CA LEU A 12 3.91 -4.74 -4.18
C LEU A 12 3.30 -5.29 -2.90
N GLU A 13 2.01 -5.63 -2.95
CA GLU A 13 1.27 -6.18 -1.82
C GLU A 13 0.62 -7.50 -2.20
N LEU A 14 0.87 -8.54 -1.40
CA LEU A 14 0.12 -9.78 -1.45
C LEU A 14 -0.98 -9.74 -0.41
N ASN A 15 -2.23 -9.90 -0.84
CA ASN A 15 -3.39 -9.76 0.02
C ASN A 15 -4.26 -11.02 0.00
N LEU A 16 -4.64 -11.50 1.18
CA LEU A 16 -5.72 -12.46 1.39
C LEU A 16 -7.02 -11.71 1.68
N GLN A 17 -8.01 -11.88 0.81
CA GLN A 17 -9.32 -11.23 0.93
C GLN A 17 -10.42 -12.27 1.17
N TYR A 18 -11.24 -12.02 2.20
CA TYR A 18 -12.41 -12.83 2.51
C TYR A 18 -13.70 -12.04 2.30
N LYS A 19 -14.54 -12.48 1.35
CA LYS A 19 -15.85 -11.88 1.08
C LYS A 19 -16.92 -12.58 1.92
N LEU A 20 -17.62 -11.83 2.77
CA LEU A 20 -18.65 -12.35 3.67
C LEU A 20 -19.89 -12.87 2.93
N ARG A 21 -20.24 -12.24 1.80
CA ARG A 21 -21.44 -12.56 1.02
C ARG A 21 -21.14 -12.58 -0.48
N PRO A 22 -20.38 -13.56 -0.99
CA PRO A 22 -19.80 -13.51 -2.34
C PRO A 22 -20.84 -13.53 -3.48
N TYR A 23 -22.04 -14.04 -3.20
CA TYR A 23 -23.12 -14.21 -4.19
C TYR A 23 -24.08 -13.01 -4.24
N GLU A 24 -24.09 -12.14 -3.24
CA GLU A 24 -24.96 -10.96 -3.20
C GLU A 24 -24.45 -9.83 -4.11
N LYS A 25 -25.31 -8.84 -4.40
CA LYS A 25 -24.87 -7.62 -5.11
C LYS A 25 -23.93 -6.79 -4.24
N PHE A 26 -24.29 -6.59 -2.97
CA PHE A 26 -23.46 -5.94 -1.97
C PHE A 26 -22.63 -7.00 -1.24
N ARG A 27 -21.30 -6.88 -1.34
CA ARG A 27 -20.36 -7.92 -0.88
C ARG A 27 -19.33 -7.30 0.05
N PRO A 28 -19.61 -7.22 1.36
CA PRO A 28 -18.64 -6.81 2.35
C PRO A 28 -17.46 -7.78 2.37
N TYR A 29 -16.27 -7.27 2.66
CA TYR A 29 -15.07 -8.07 2.77
C TYR A 29 -14.07 -7.51 3.80
N GLY A 30 -13.24 -8.41 4.31
CA GLY A 30 -12.01 -8.08 5.03
C GLY A 30 -10.80 -8.52 4.22
N LYS A 31 -9.68 -7.83 4.39
CA LYS A 31 -8.42 -8.11 3.73
C LYS A 31 -7.28 -8.01 4.74
N VAL A 32 -6.35 -8.94 4.67
CA VAL A 32 -5.06 -8.85 5.35
C VAL A 32 -3.98 -9.18 4.33
N GLY A 33 -2.86 -8.47 4.38
CA GLY A 33 -1.80 -8.62 3.40
C GLY A 33 -0.44 -8.28 3.95
N LEU A 34 0.57 -8.65 3.19
CA LEU A 34 1.96 -8.32 3.42
C LEU A 34 2.47 -7.63 2.17
N GLY A 35 3.20 -6.54 2.34
CA GLY A 35 3.74 -5.77 1.22
C GLY A 35 5.17 -5.35 1.43
N GLY A 36 5.87 -5.13 0.32
CA GLY A 36 7.18 -4.49 0.26
C GLY A 36 7.08 -3.18 -0.52
N PHE A 37 7.75 -2.14 -0.03
CA PHE A 37 7.66 -0.79 -0.58
C PHE A 37 9.04 -0.19 -0.76
N VAL A 38 9.11 0.67 -1.76
CA VAL A 38 10.25 1.51 -2.10
C VAL A 38 9.75 2.94 -2.13
N GLN A 39 10.32 3.80 -1.29
CA GLN A 39 10.03 5.22 -1.26
C GLN A 39 11.27 5.98 -1.71
N GLU A 40 11.13 6.79 -2.75
CA GLU A 40 12.17 7.66 -3.27
C GLU A 40 11.87 9.11 -2.88
N THR A 41 12.89 9.81 -2.39
CA THR A 41 12.83 11.24 -2.09
C THR A 41 13.81 11.97 -3.01
N GLU A 42 13.27 12.76 -3.95
CA GLU A 42 14.07 13.43 -4.98
C GLU A 42 15.03 14.47 -4.38
N ALA A 43 14.63 15.15 -3.30
CA ALA A 43 15.43 16.19 -2.67
C ALA A 43 16.71 15.67 -1.99
N THR A 44 16.74 14.42 -1.57
CA THR A 44 17.88 13.82 -0.84
C THR A 44 18.51 12.65 -1.59
N GLN A 45 18.05 12.36 -2.82
CA GLN A 45 18.43 11.17 -3.61
C GLN A 45 18.43 9.89 -2.78
N THR A 46 17.44 9.78 -1.90
CA THR A 46 17.38 8.73 -0.89
C THR A 46 16.27 7.76 -1.24
N THR A 47 16.61 6.47 -1.27
CA THR A 47 15.62 5.39 -1.45
C THR A 47 15.49 4.60 -0.16
N LEU A 48 14.29 4.59 0.42
CA LEU A 48 13.93 3.76 1.55
C LEU A 48 13.25 2.48 1.06
N THR A 49 13.66 1.33 1.59
CA THR A 49 12.98 0.06 1.31
C THR A 49 12.51 -0.58 2.60
N GLY A 50 11.30 -1.10 2.58
CA GLY A 50 10.68 -1.66 3.77
C GLY A 50 9.56 -2.63 3.42
N GLY A 51 8.94 -3.16 4.46
CA GLY A 51 7.76 -3.99 4.32
C GLY A 51 6.89 -3.94 5.56
N GLY A 52 5.76 -4.61 5.48
CA GLY A 52 4.90 -4.74 6.64
C GLY A 52 3.51 -5.23 6.30
N ILE A 53 2.58 -4.97 7.21
CA ILE A 53 1.26 -5.60 7.22
C ILE A 53 0.21 -4.58 6.81
N VAL A 54 -0.69 -5.02 5.94
CA VAL A 54 -1.85 -4.27 5.49
C VAL A 54 -3.12 -4.95 5.98
N TRP A 55 -4.04 -4.17 6.51
CA TRP A 55 -5.38 -4.63 6.89
C TRP A 55 -6.38 -3.71 6.22
N ALA A 56 -7.46 -4.26 5.68
CA ALA A 56 -8.52 -3.44 5.11
C ALA A 56 -9.90 -4.03 5.34
N VAL A 57 -10.90 -3.16 5.42
CA VAL A 57 -12.31 -3.52 5.41
C VAL A 57 -13.01 -2.72 4.32
N GLY A 58 -13.85 -3.38 3.55
CA GLY A 58 -14.48 -2.75 2.40
C GLY A 58 -15.73 -3.46 1.95
N ALA A 59 -16.31 -2.96 0.87
CA ALA A 59 -17.42 -3.60 0.22
C ALA A 59 -17.41 -3.35 -1.28
N ASP A 60 -17.81 -4.37 -2.03
CA ASP A 60 -18.03 -4.29 -3.47
C ASP A 60 -19.53 -4.29 -3.77
N TYR A 61 -19.95 -3.48 -4.73
CA TYR A 61 -21.25 -3.55 -5.37
C TYR A 61 -21.13 -4.09 -6.80
N ARG A 62 -21.76 -5.24 -7.08
CA ARG A 62 -21.79 -5.86 -8.40
C ARG A 62 -22.78 -5.12 -9.31
N LEU A 63 -22.24 -4.40 -10.30
CA LEU A 63 -23.03 -3.69 -11.31
C LEU A 63 -23.50 -4.66 -12.40
N PHE A 64 -22.58 -5.43 -12.96
CA PHE A 64 -22.81 -6.41 -14.02
C PHE A 64 -22.14 -7.74 -13.68
N ARG A 65 -22.33 -8.75 -14.53
CA ARG A 65 -21.69 -10.07 -14.34
C ARG A 65 -20.15 -9.99 -14.30
N PHE A 66 -19.57 -9.05 -15.04
CA PHE A 66 -18.12 -8.89 -15.24
C PHE A 66 -17.54 -7.64 -14.58
N LEU A 67 -18.36 -6.81 -13.92
CA LEU A 67 -17.93 -5.52 -13.39
C LEU A 67 -18.51 -5.25 -12.02
N SER A 68 -17.67 -4.74 -11.11
CA SER A 68 -18.06 -4.24 -9.80
C SER A 68 -17.31 -2.97 -9.46
N ILE A 69 -17.94 -2.14 -8.62
CA ILE A 69 -17.31 -0.99 -7.99
C ILE A 69 -17.27 -1.22 -6.49
N GLY A 70 -16.28 -0.69 -5.80
CA GLY A 70 -16.17 -0.87 -4.36
C GLY A 70 -15.37 0.23 -3.71
N GLY A 71 -15.31 0.17 -2.40
CA GLY A 71 -14.42 1.00 -1.61
C GLY A 71 -13.94 0.24 -0.39
N GLU A 72 -12.72 0.55 0.04
CA GLU A 72 -12.14 0.01 1.26
C GLU A 72 -11.42 1.07 2.08
N PHE A 73 -11.51 0.91 3.40
CA PHE A 73 -10.63 1.56 4.35
C PHE A 73 -9.48 0.63 4.64
N PHE A 74 -8.26 1.16 4.57
CA PHE A 74 -7.05 0.39 4.84
C PHE A 74 -6.24 1.03 5.96
N TRP A 75 -5.48 0.19 6.64
CA TRP A 75 -4.45 0.54 7.60
C TRP A 75 -3.20 -0.26 7.23
N LYS A 76 -2.07 0.42 7.20
CA LYS A 76 -0.79 -0.15 6.85
C LYS A 76 0.21 0.24 7.92
N ASP A 77 0.89 -0.76 8.43
CA ASP A 77 1.99 -0.62 9.39
C ASP A 77 3.24 -1.12 8.68
N PHE A 78 4.16 -0.21 8.39
CA PHE A 78 5.38 -0.47 7.64
C PHE A 78 6.62 -0.10 8.43
N ASP A 79 7.60 -0.99 8.39
CA ASP A 79 8.94 -0.74 8.88
C ASP A 79 9.88 -0.63 7.66
N TYR A 80 10.59 0.50 7.56
CA TYR A 80 11.67 0.70 6.60
C TYR A 80 12.99 0.38 7.28
N GLU A 81 13.76 -0.53 6.68
CA GLU A 81 14.99 -1.07 7.27
C GLU A 81 16.24 -0.71 6.47
N ARG A 82 16.09 -0.27 5.21
CA ARG A 82 17.24 0.02 4.34
C ARG A 82 17.13 1.37 3.67
N LEU A 83 18.29 2.00 3.50
CA LEU A 83 18.50 3.29 2.86
C LEU A 83 19.52 3.13 1.74
N ARG A 84 19.26 3.72 0.58
CA ARG A 84 20.27 3.98 -0.45
C ARG A 84 20.57 5.47 -0.48
N LEU A 85 21.86 5.82 -0.38
CA LEU A 85 22.38 7.17 -0.57
C LEU A 85 23.00 7.27 -1.97
N GLY A 86 22.65 8.33 -2.71
CA GLY A 86 22.94 8.48 -4.15
C GLY A 86 24.42 8.43 -4.58
N GLU A 87 25.39 8.63 -3.67
CA GLU A 87 26.81 8.69 -4.07
C GLU A 87 27.46 7.33 -4.38
N ASN A 88 27.04 6.23 -3.73
CA ASN A 88 27.66 4.92 -3.91
C ASN A 88 26.72 3.84 -4.48
N ASN A 89 25.42 4.14 -4.64
CA ASN A 89 24.39 3.20 -5.10
C ASN A 89 24.26 1.90 -4.27
N GLU A 90 24.94 1.80 -3.14
CA GLU A 90 24.84 0.68 -2.22
C GLU A 90 23.68 0.90 -1.24
N PHE A 91 22.92 -0.17 -1.01
CA PHE A 91 21.95 -0.20 0.07
C PHE A 91 22.68 -0.46 1.39
N THR A 92 22.41 0.39 2.37
CA THR A 92 22.90 0.25 3.74
C THR A 92 21.72 0.03 4.67
N ASP A 93 21.92 -0.81 5.68
CA ASP A 93 20.91 -0.99 6.73
C ASP A 93 20.80 0.32 7.55
N LEU A 94 19.58 0.67 7.92
CA LEU A 94 19.31 1.79 8.81
C LEU A 94 19.74 1.43 10.23
N ASN A 95 20.36 2.39 10.94
CA ASN A 95 20.72 2.20 12.36
C ASN A 95 19.48 1.91 13.23
N ASP A 96 18.35 2.55 12.92
CA ASP A 96 17.05 2.30 13.53
C ASP A 96 15.97 2.25 12.44
N PRO A 97 15.07 1.25 12.44
CA PRO A 97 13.98 1.17 11.49
C PRO A 97 13.06 2.38 11.58
N ILE A 98 12.66 2.93 10.43
CA ILE A 98 11.68 4.02 10.36
C ILE A 98 10.29 3.41 10.27
N ARG A 99 9.40 3.75 11.20
CA ARG A 99 8.01 3.30 11.18
C ARG A 99 7.12 4.25 10.39
N GLY A 100 6.50 3.73 9.34
CA GLY A 100 5.49 4.41 8.54
C GLY A 100 4.11 3.81 8.78
N ASN A 101 3.28 4.48 9.56
CA ASN A 101 1.86 4.16 9.66
C ASN A 101 1.08 4.98 8.63
N SER A 102 0.28 4.32 7.80
CA SER A 102 -0.63 5.00 6.87
C SER A 102 -2.02 4.40 6.93
N ASN A 103 -3.02 5.26 6.83
CA ASN A 103 -4.41 4.86 6.70
C ASN A 103 -5.05 5.65 5.56
N GLY A 104 -6.15 5.13 5.04
CA GLY A 104 -6.80 5.81 3.93
C GLY A 104 -8.04 5.08 3.43
N PHE A 105 -8.60 5.67 2.38
CA PHE A 105 -9.73 5.13 1.65
C PHE A 105 -9.34 4.94 0.19
N MET A 106 -9.72 3.80 -0.38
CA MET A 106 -9.46 3.45 -1.77
C MET A 106 -10.78 3.14 -2.46
N LEU A 107 -10.94 3.63 -3.69
CA LEU A 107 -12.03 3.24 -4.58
C LEU A 107 -11.52 2.18 -5.56
N ASN A 108 -12.30 1.11 -5.70
CA ASN A 108 -11.94 -0.06 -6.48
C ASN A 108 -12.87 -0.21 -7.67
N ILE A 109 -12.31 -0.47 -8.86
CA ILE A 109 -13.04 -0.97 -10.03
C ILE A 109 -12.53 -2.37 -10.29
N ILE A 110 -13.43 -3.36 -10.26
CA ILE A 110 -13.07 -4.78 -10.33
C ILE A 110 -13.72 -5.38 -11.57
N ILE A 111 -12.88 -5.98 -12.41
CA ILE A 111 -13.30 -6.76 -13.58
C ILE A 111 -13.18 -8.25 -13.23
N HIS A 112 -14.22 -9.04 -13.50
CA HIS A 112 -14.29 -10.49 -13.22
C HIS A 112 -13.96 -11.34 -14.43
#